data_AF-A0A524E447-F1
#
_entry.id   AF-A0A524E447-F1
#
_cell.length_a   1.000
_cell.length_b   1.000
_cell.length_c   1.000
_cell.angle_alpha   90.00
_cell.angle_beta   90.00
_cell.angle_gamma   90.00
#
_symmetry.space_group_name_H-M   'P 1'
#
loop_
_entity.id
_entity.type
_entity.pdbx_description
1 polymer ?
#
loop_
_entity_poly.entity_id
_entity_poly.type
_entity_poly.pdbx_seq_one_letter_code
_entity_poly.pdbx_strand_id
1 'polypeptide(L)'
;MEHENLTLEHDKNLINKILDDINMRYIILFLYIIRNDLFEDLKNQKTIDSYERVIILDDIYKKNVLDFWDENFIEIAIDLGLFKNIRSMREFRQKDEDFLLRMGEKTITVENKTIMTPEEILFLFITKKFQFLTKRNFNLAITRLKAVRCEVSSNIHSFIFEIGENEYTLSDDLYYILDQFGNIYQAIKIELTIEGFYQKFQELSKKINDFIEIFDPVLNSKPVLNKIHNYLQENKDIMKSLKDDKIKLSDKFNIEKIDKNAEIFKKWNSSLLQLLTYRNDIQKVKDKLLEIKKYYSGKDKTNTYLEFIEKVSFNEDNIVNEIQDTLLSLREKVISINNEISKKHEKDIKLLNLDYERFLITSGGE
;
A
#
# COMPACT_ATOMS: atom_id res chain seq x y z
N MET A 1 -23.57 -13.79 33.20
CA MET A 1 -24.36 -12.78 32.49
C MET A 1 -24.59 -13.30 31.07
N GLU A 2 -25.80 -13.15 30.54
CA GLU A 2 -26.04 -13.42 29.11
C GLU A 2 -25.29 -12.35 28.32
N HIS A 3 -24.34 -12.80 27.50
CA HIS A 3 -23.46 -11.93 26.70
C HIS A 3 -24.13 -11.61 25.37
N GLU A 4 -25.12 -10.71 25.40
CA GLU A 4 -25.99 -10.37 24.26
C GLU A 4 -25.38 -9.37 23.28
N ASN A 5 -24.64 -8.37 23.78
CA ASN A 5 -24.07 -7.30 22.97
C ASN A 5 -22.57 -7.51 22.73
N LEU A 6 -22.03 -6.94 21.65
CA LEU A 6 -20.60 -7.01 21.38
C LEU A 6 -19.85 -6.14 22.39
N THR A 7 -18.90 -6.72 23.13
CA THR A 7 -18.12 -5.97 24.15
C THR A 7 -16.64 -6.31 24.08
N LEU A 8 -15.76 -5.35 24.44
CA LEU A 8 -14.32 -5.63 24.50
C LEU A 8 -13.97 -6.71 25.52
N GLU A 9 -14.63 -6.74 26.67
CA GLU A 9 -14.34 -7.71 27.74
C GLU A 9 -14.48 -9.16 27.26
N HIS A 10 -15.53 -9.46 26.50
CA HIS A 10 -15.84 -10.81 26.05
C HIS A 10 -15.37 -11.11 24.61
N ASP A 11 -15.35 -10.10 23.73
CA ASP A 11 -15.15 -10.30 22.28
C ASP A 11 -13.84 -9.71 21.74
N LYS A 12 -12.91 -9.21 22.57
CA LYS A 12 -11.63 -8.65 22.07
C LYS A 12 -10.91 -9.58 21.09
N ASN A 13 -10.86 -10.89 21.38
CA ASN A 13 -10.24 -11.88 20.49
C ASN A 13 -10.98 -12.03 19.16
N LEU A 14 -12.32 -12.01 19.20
CA LEU A 14 -13.15 -12.08 18.00
C LEU A 14 -12.92 -10.85 17.13
N ILE A 15 -12.98 -9.66 17.72
CA ILE A 15 -12.76 -8.38 17.03
C ILE A 15 -11.36 -8.35 16.40
N ASN A 16 -10.32 -8.76 17.14
CA ASN A 16 -8.97 -8.86 16.60
C ASN A 16 -8.87 -9.83 15.41
N LYS A 17 -9.52 -11.00 15.48
CA LYS A 17 -9.56 -11.96 14.37
C LYS A 17 -10.24 -11.37 13.13
N ILE A 18 -11.33 -10.64 13.32
CA ILE A 18 -12.06 -9.97 12.24
C ILE A 18 -11.22 -8.85 11.61
N LEU A 19 -10.57 -8.02 12.43
CA LEU A 19 -9.68 -6.97 11.96
C LEU A 19 -8.38 -7.51 11.35
N ASP A 20 -7.98 -8.74 11.65
CA ASP A 20 -6.85 -9.40 10.98
C ASP A 20 -7.19 -9.87 9.56
N ASP A 21 -8.45 -10.20 9.28
CA ASP A 21 -8.91 -10.48 7.91
C ASP A 21 -8.97 -9.16 7.12
N ILE A 22 -7.99 -9.00 6.22
CA ILE A 22 -7.82 -7.76 5.44
C ILE A 22 -9.06 -7.37 4.63
N ASN A 23 -9.86 -8.34 4.17
CA ASN A 23 -11.06 -8.04 3.38
C ASN A 23 -12.17 -7.48 4.28
N MET A 24 -12.29 -7.99 5.50
CA MET A 24 -13.29 -7.56 6.48
C MET A 24 -12.92 -6.24 7.14
N ARG A 25 -11.66 -6.12 7.54
CA ARG A 25 -11.11 -4.93 8.19
C ARG A 25 -11.45 -3.68 7.42
N TYR A 26 -11.12 -3.59 6.14
CA TYR A 26 -11.37 -2.36 5.40
C TYR A 26 -12.85 -2.07 5.17
N ILE A 27 -13.73 -3.07 5.17
CA ILE A 27 -15.19 -2.81 5.17
C ILE A 27 -15.59 -2.10 6.46
N ILE A 28 -15.20 -2.65 7.61
CA ILE A 28 -15.48 -2.07 8.93
C ILE A 28 -14.90 -0.66 9.04
N LEU A 29 -13.62 -0.49 8.72
CA LEU A 29 -12.92 0.77 8.93
C LEU A 29 -13.42 1.87 7.98
N PHE A 30 -13.79 1.55 6.73
CA PHE A 30 -14.35 2.56 5.84
C PHE A 30 -15.77 2.95 6.26
N LEU A 31 -16.60 2.02 6.73
CA LEU A 31 -17.90 2.36 7.31
C LEU A 31 -17.72 3.23 8.58
N TYR A 32 -16.70 2.94 9.40
CA TYR A 32 -16.33 3.79 10.53
C TYR A 32 -15.92 5.19 10.08
N ILE A 33 -15.02 5.33 9.11
CA ILE A 33 -14.53 6.63 8.62
C ILE A 33 -15.68 7.44 8.02
N ILE A 34 -16.58 6.80 7.27
CA ILE A 34 -17.78 7.46 6.76
C ILE A 34 -18.63 7.97 7.93
N ARG A 35 -18.91 7.12 8.93
CA ARG A 35 -19.72 7.51 10.08
C ARG A 35 -19.09 8.61 10.92
N ASN A 36 -17.83 8.46 11.29
CA ASN A 36 -17.13 9.29 12.25
C ASN A 36 -16.46 10.50 11.61
N ASP A 37 -15.57 10.28 10.65
CA ASP A 37 -14.74 11.35 10.11
C ASP A 37 -15.51 12.21 9.09
N LEU A 38 -16.39 11.61 8.28
CA LEU A 38 -17.17 12.36 7.31
C LEU A 38 -18.43 12.99 7.94
N PHE A 39 -19.17 12.26 8.76
CA PHE A 39 -20.47 12.71 9.30
C PHE A 39 -20.48 13.02 10.81
N GLU A 40 -19.35 12.94 11.49
CA GLU A 40 -19.22 13.25 12.94
C GLU A 40 -20.21 12.48 13.82
N ASP A 41 -20.51 11.22 13.46
CA ASP A 41 -21.54 10.40 14.10
C ASP A 41 -22.90 11.12 14.20
N LEU A 42 -23.21 11.90 13.17
CA LEU A 42 -24.42 12.72 13.06
C LEU A 42 -24.60 13.76 14.17
N LYS A 43 -23.53 14.13 14.88
CA LYS A 43 -23.57 15.15 15.94
C LYS A 43 -23.80 16.56 15.38
N ASN A 44 -23.45 16.80 14.12
CA ASN A 44 -23.50 18.10 13.48
C ASN A 44 -24.56 18.13 12.36
N GLN A 45 -25.76 18.60 12.72
CA GLN A 45 -26.88 18.71 11.77
C GLN A 45 -26.57 19.62 10.58
N LYS A 46 -25.75 20.66 10.76
CA LYS A 46 -25.38 21.57 9.67
C LYS A 46 -24.59 20.82 8.59
N THR A 47 -23.69 19.92 8.98
CA THR A 47 -22.92 19.09 8.03
C THR A 47 -23.85 18.18 7.23
N ILE A 48 -24.83 17.56 7.89
CA ILE A 48 -25.82 16.69 7.24
C ILE A 48 -26.66 17.49 6.24
N ASP A 49 -27.24 18.61 6.68
CA ASP A 49 -28.07 19.46 5.81
C ASP A 49 -27.28 19.99 4.60
N SER A 50 -26.02 20.37 4.80
CA SER A 50 -25.11 20.80 3.74
C SER A 50 -24.80 19.68 2.75
N TYR A 51 -24.60 18.45 3.24
CA TYR A 51 -24.39 17.28 2.40
C TYR A 51 -25.62 16.98 1.54
N GLU A 52 -26.79 16.87 2.17
CA GLU A 52 -28.07 16.60 1.51
C GLU A 52 -28.39 17.63 0.42
N ARG A 53 -28.15 18.92 0.69
CA ARG A 53 -28.36 20.01 -0.30
C ARG A 53 -27.53 19.85 -1.56
N VAL A 54 -26.33 19.28 -1.47
CA VAL A 54 -25.46 19.08 -2.64
C VAL A 54 -25.86 17.84 -3.42
N ILE A 55 -26.20 16.74 -2.74
CA ILE A 55 -26.46 15.46 -3.41
C ILE A 55 -27.82 15.40 -4.12
N ILE A 56 -28.77 16.28 -3.79
CA ILE A 56 -30.07 16.39 -4.48
C ILE A 56 -29.99 17.17 -5.80
N LEU A 57 -28.84 17.78 -6.11
CA LEU A 57 -28.66 18.53 -7.34
C LEU A 57 -28.46 17.58 -8.52
N ASP A 58 -29.09 17.89 -9.66
CA ASP A 58 -28.92 17.12 -10.90
C ASP A 58 -27.45 17.13 -11.38
N ASP A 59 -26.83 18.31 -11.31
CA ASP A 59 -25.42 18.53 -11.63
C ASP A 59 -24.72 19.18 -10.43
N ILE A 60 -23.64 18.54 -9.96
CA ILE A 60 -22.85 19.02 -8.81
C ILE A 60 -21.63 19.74 -9.34
N TYR A 61 -21.61 21.06 -9.29
CA TYR A 61 -20.44 21.86 -9.65
C TYR A 61 -19.54 22.11 -8.44
N LYS A 62 -18.25 22.38 -8.70
CA LYS A 62 -17.29 22.77 -7.66
C LYS A 62 -17.81 23.92 -6.80
N LYS A 63 -18.47 24.91 -7.40
CA LYS A 63 -19.08 26.02 -6.68
C LYS A 63 -20.10 25.57 -5.64
N ASN A 64 -20.99 24.65 -6.00
CA ASN A 64 -21.99 24.13 -5.05
C ASN A 64 -21.32 23.50 -3.82
N VAL A 65 -20.27 22.72 -4.05
CA VAL A 65 -19.51 22.09 -2.97
C VAL A 65 -18.82 23.15 -2.10
N LEU A 66 -18.19 24.17 -2.69
CA LEU A 66 -17.54 25.25 -1.94
C LEU A 66 -18.53 26.12 -1.15
N ASP A 67 -19.75 26.31 -1.66
CA ASP A 67 -20.77 27.13 -1.01
C ASP A 67 -21.39 26.42 0.21
N PHE A 68 -21.45 25.09 0.21
CA PHE A 68 -22.16 24.31 1.23
C PHE A 68 -21.26 23.50 2.17
N TRP A 69 -20.12 22.98 1.69
CA TRP A 69 -19.25 22.09 2.47
C TRP A 69 -18.02 22.85 2.95
N ASP A 70 -17.60 22.58 4.19
CA ASP A 70 -16.33 23.10 4.68
C ASP A 70 -15.13 22.35 4.09
N GLU A 71 -13.95 22.96 4.22
CA GLU A 71 -12.72 22.44 3.63
C GLU A 71 -12.34 21.06 4.18
N ASN A 72 -12.63 20.77 5.44
CA ASN A 72 -12.31 19.48 6.06
C ASN A 72 -13.20 18.37 5.49
N PHE A 73 -14.51 18.62 5.41
CA PHE A 73 -15.45 17.70 4.79
C PHE A 73 -15.08 17.43 3.32
N ILE A 74 -14.72 18.46 2.57
CA ILE A 74 -14.29 18.34 1.17
C ILE A 74 -13.01 17.47 1.06
N GLU A 75 -12.03 17.68 1.94
CA GLU A 75 -10.80 16.89 1.97
C GLU A 75 -11.11 15.40 2.21
N ILE A 76 -11.91 15.09 3.23
CA ILE A 76 -12.28 13.71 3.57
C ILE A 76 -13.09 13.08 2.43
N ALA A 77 -14.05 13.79 1.85
CA ALA A 77 -14.84 13.31 0.72
C ALA A 77 -13.97 12.98 -0.51
N ILE A 78 -12.99 13.82 -0.83
CA ILE A 78 -12.05 13.58 -1.92
C ILE A 78 -11.12 12.39 -1.60
N ASP A 79 -10.63 12.33 -0.37
CA ASP A 79 -9.74 11.27 0.08
C ASP A 79 -10.45 9.91 0.04
N LEU A 80 -11.69 9.81 0.52
CA LEU A 80 -12.52 8.60 0.38
C LEU A 80 -12.82 8.27 -1.09
N GLY A 81 -12.85 9.28 -1.95
CA GLY A 81 -13.12 9.14 -3.37
C GLY A 81 -14.59 9.22 -3.72
N LEU A 82 -15.36 9.98 -2.94
CA LEU A 82 -16.75 10.32 -3.21
C LEU A 82 -16.92 10.97 -4.58
N PHE A 83 -15.99 11.85 -4.96
CA PHE A 83 -15.87 12.36 -6.32
C PHE A 83 -15.00 11.42 -7.18
N LYS A 84 -15.59 10.87 -8.24
CA LYS A 84 -14.94 9.93 -9.18
C LYS A 84 -13.88 10.61 -10.05
N ASN A 85 -14.07 11.89 -10.37
CA ASN A 85 -13.24 12.66 -11.30
C ASN A 85 -12.28 13.65 -10.61
N ILE A 86 -12.09 13.53 -9.29
CA ILE A 86 -11.10 14.29 -8.52
C ILE A 86 -10.27 13.29 -7.69
N ARG A 87 -8.94 13.47 -7.69
CA ARG A 87 -8.01 12.57 -7.00
C ARG A 87 -7.36 13.19 -5.76
N SER A 88 -7.38 14.51 -5.63
CA SER A 88 -6.74 15.22 -4.52
C SER A 88 -7.29 16.62 -4.33
N MET A 89 -7.11 17.18 -3.13
CA MET A 89 -7.41 18.59 -2.85
C MET A 89 -6.66 19.56 -3.76
N ARG A 90 -5.41 19.23 -4.14
CA ARG A 90 -4.64 20.05 -5.08
C ARG A 90 -5.33 20.12 -6.45
N GLU A 91 -5.78 18.98 -6.97
CA GLU A 91 -6.51 18.93 -8.23
C GLU A 91 -7.83 19.71 -8.13
N PHE A 92 -8.60 19.50 -7.06
CA PHE A 92 -9.85 20.21 -6.80
C PHE A 92 -9.67 21.73 -6.82
N ARG A 93 -8.64 22.24 -6.12
CA ARG A 93 -8.35 23.67 -6.07
C ARG A 93 -8.00 24.26 -7.45
N GLN A 94 -7.40 23.48 -8.34
CA GLN A 94 -7.02 23.91 -9.69
C GLN A 94 -8.18 23.94 -10.70
N LYS A 95 -9.30 23.27 -10.41
CA LYS A 95 -10.47 23.29 -11.29
C LYS A 95 -11.22 24.61 -11.21
N ASP A 96 -11.88 25.01 -12.28
CA ASP A 96 -12.77 26.17 -12.30
C ASP A 96 -14.04 25.91 -11.47
N GLU A 97 -14.71 26.97 -11.04
CA GLU A 97 -15.92 26.89 -10.20
C GLU A 97 -17.09 26.15 -10.88
N ASP A 98 -17.17 26.21 -12.22
CA ASP A 98 -18.16 25.54 -13.07
C ASP A 98 -17.73 24.12 -13.46
N PHE A 99 -16.65 23.59 -12.89
CA PHE A 99 -16.25 22.21 -13.12
C PHE A 99 -17.27 21.24 -12.51
N LEU A 100 -17.82 20.36 -13.36
CA LEU A 100 -18.75 19.31 -12.94
C LEU A 100 -18.03 18.20 -12.17
N LEU A 101 -18.43 17.98 -10.92
CA LEU A 101 -18.00 16.89 -10.07
C LEU A 101 -18.92 15.68 -10.25
N ARG A 102 -18.33 14.51 -10.46
CA ARG A 102 -19.07 13.27 -10.73
C ARG A 102 -19.09 12.38 -9.49
N MET A 103 -20.28 12.03 -9.02
CA MET A 103 -20.50 11.05 -7.94
C MET A 103 -20.92 9.69 -8.49
N GLY A 104 -21.23 8.73 -7.61
CA GLY A 104 -21.91 7.49 -7.96
C GLY A 104 -23.34 7.71 -8.45
N GLU A 105 -23.90 6.72 -9.15
CA GLU A 105 -25.35 6.71 -9.44
C GLU A 105 -26.16 6.64 -8.14
N LYS A 106 -25.66 5.88 -7.17
CA LYS A 106 -26.04 5.97 -5.76
C LYS A 106 -24.90 6.59 -4.96
N THR A 107 -25.23 7.25 -3.86
CA THR A 107 -24.26 7.81 -2.90
C THR A 107 -24.67 7.45 -1.47
N ILE A 108 -23.84 7.81 -0.50
CA ILE A 108 -24.16 7.67 0.93
C ILE A 108 -25.44 8.46 1.22
N THR A 109 -26.37 7.86 1.95
CA THR A 109 -27.63 8.50 2.38
C THR A 109 -27.69 8.55 3.90
N VAL A 110 -28.38 9.55 4.42
CA VAL A 110 -28.64 9.70 5.86
C VAL A 110 -30.15 9.67 6.05
N GLU A 111 -30.67 8.59 6.64
CA GLU A 111 -32.10 8.44 6.92
C GLU A 111 -32.33 8.06 8.36
N ASN A 112 -33.28 8.70 9.05
CA ASN A 112 -33.67 8.37 10.43
C ASN A 112 -32.48 8.24 11.41
N LYS A 113 -31.47 9.11 11.27
CA LYS A 113 -30.21 9.07 12.04
C LYS A 113 -29.34 7.83 11.78
N THR A 114 -29.46 7.24 10.61
CA THR A 114 -28.61 6.13 10.17
C THR A 114 -27.91 6.51 8.88
N ILE A 115 -26.60 6.29 8.83
CA ILE A 115 -25.79 6.49 7.63
C ILE A 115 -25.77 5.18 6.86
N MET A 116 -26.27 5.19 5.63
CA MET A 116 -26.38 4.03 4.76
C MET A 116 -25.43 4.21 3.58
N THR A 117 -24.53 3.25 3.41
CA THR A 117 -23.53 3.28 2.34
C THR A 117 -23.85 2.21 1.31
N PRO A 118 -24.16 2.58 0.05
CA PRO A 118 -24.38 1.61 -1.01
C PRO A 118 -23.17 0.71 -1.24
N GLU A 119 -23.42 -0.57 -1.50
CA GLU A 119 -22.39 -1.60 -1.71
C GLU A 119 -21.32 -1.17 -2.72
N GLU A 120 -21.74 -0.61 -3.85
CA GLU A 120 -20.87 -0.20 -4.94
C GLU A 120 -19.94 0.94 -4.53
N ILE A 121 -20.43 1.87 -3.72
CA ILE A 121 -19.66 3.01 -3.22
C ILE A 121 -18.65 2.54 -2.19
N LEU A 122 -19.07 1.70 -1.25
CA LEU A 122 -18.16 1.12 -0.27
C LEU A 122 -17.04 0.32 -0.95
N PHE A 123 -17.39 -0.52 -1.94
CA PHE A 123 -16.43 -1.27 -2.73
C PHE A 123 -15.47 -0.33 -3.50
N LEU A 124 -15.99 0.74 -4.12
CA LEU A 124 -15.19 1.73 -4.84
C LEU A 124 -14.19 2.43 -3.91
N PHE A 125 -14.62 2.86 -2.73
CA PHE A 125 -13.78 3.56 -1.77
C PHE A 125 -12.60 2.70 -1.34
N ILE A 126 -12.87 1.44 -1.00
CA ILE A 126 -11.83 0.51 -0.58
C ILE A 126 -10.90 0.19 -1.75
N THR A 127 -11.42 -0.15 -2.92
CA THR A 127 -10.59 -0.57 -4.07
C THR A 127 -9.77 0.55 -4.71
N LYS A 128 -10.22 1.80 -4.63
CA LYS A 128 -9.43 2.98 -5.04
C LYS A 128 -8.13 3.09 -4.23
N LYS A 129 -8.14 2.61 -3.00
CA LYS A 129 -7.03 2.65 -2.03
C LYS A 129 -6.26 1.34 -1.95
N PHE A 130 -6.98 0.22 -2.01
CA PHE A 130 -6.50 -1.13 -1.77
C PHE A 130 -6.92 -2.06 -2.93
N GLN A 131 -6.08 -2.09 -3.98
CA GLN A 131 -6.39 -2.75 -5.24
C GLN A 131 -6.47 -4.29 -5.17
N PHE A 132 -6.06 -4.91 -4.06
CA PHE A 132 -6.09 -6.37 -3.91
C PHE A 132 -7.52 -6.92 -3.70
N LEU A 133 -8.47 -6.07 -3.29
CA LEU A 133 -9.82 -6.51 -2.91
C LEU A 133 -10.68 -6.77 -4.16
N THR A 134 -10.95 -8.04 -4.43
CA THR A 134 -11.85 -8.43 -5.53
C THR A 134 -13.31 -8.35 -5.09
N LYS A 135 -14.23 -8.14 -6.05
CA LYS A 135 -15.68 -8.10 -5.77
C LYS A 135 -16.17 -9.38 -5.07
N ARG A 136 -15.66 -10.55 -5.47
CA ARG A 136 -15.96 -11.83 -4.81
C ARG A 136 -15.55 -11.82 -3.34
N ASN A 137 -14.33 -11.41 -3.03
CA ASN A 137 -13.83 -11.40 -1.64
C ASN A 137 -14.60 -10.38 -0.79
N PHE A 138 -14.93 -9.24 -1.37
CA PHE A 138 -15.75 -8.22 -0.72
C PHE A 138 -17.15 -8.75 -0.37
N ASN A 139 -17.86 -9.38 -1.30
CA ASN A 139 -19.20 -9.93 -1.05
C ASN A 139 -19.16 -11.05 0.02
N LEU A 140 -18.13 -11.91 -0.01
CA LEU A 140 -17.92 -12.93 1.01
C LEU A 140 -17.65 -12.31 2.38
N ALA A 141 -16.84 -11.24 2.43
CA ALA A 141 -16.53 -10.54 3.67
C ALA A 141 -17.78 -9.86 4.25
N ILE A 142 -18.57 -9.15 3.44
CA ILE A 142 -19.86 -8.59 3.85
C ILE A 142 -20.78 -9.66 4.45
N THR A 143 -20.94 -10.79 3.76
CA THR A 143 -21.80 -11.89 4.22
C THR A 143 -21.37 -12.40 5.59
N ARG A 144 -20.06 -12.56 5.80
CA ARG A 144 -19.50 -13.00 7.08
C ARG A 144 -19.64 -11.93 8.17
N LEU A 145 -19.51 -10.64 7.85
CA LEU A 145 -19.62 -9.53 8.81
C LEU A 145 -21.04 -9.32 9.34
N LYS A 146 -22.07 -9.69 8.58
CA LYS A 146 -23.47 -9.66 9.02
C LYS A 146 -23.79 -10.68 10.12
N ALA A 147 -23.00 -11.75 10.23
CA ALA A 147 -23.29 -12.85 11.15
C ALA A 147 -21.99 -13.49 11.66
N VAL A 148 -21.37 -12.83 12.64
CA VAL A 148 -20.14 -13.28 13.27
C VAL A 148 -20.49 -14.03 14.55
N ARG A 149 -20.19 -15.33 14.59
CA ARG A 149 -20.46 -16.16 15.77
C ARG A 149 -19.53 -15.78 16.93
N CYS A 150 -20.10 -15.52 18.11
CA CYS A 150 -19.34 -15.31 19.32
C CYS A 150 -18.60 -16.59 19.73
N GLU A 151 -17.37 -16.45 20.23
CA GLU A 151 -16.57 -17.59 20.70
C GLU A 151 -16.92 -17.97 22.15
N VAL A 152 -17.46 -17.02 22.91
CA VAL A 152 -17.74 -17.15 24.35
C VAL A 152 -19.20 -17.50 24.62
N SER A 153 -20.12 -17.06 23.75
CA SER A 153 -21.56 -17.33 23.86
C SER A 153 -22.12 -17.97 22.59
N SER A 154 -23.38 -18.43 22.64
CA SER A 154 -24.11 -18.90 21.46
C SER A 154 -24.61 -17.77 20.55
N ASN A 155 -24.32 -16.51 20.88
CA ASN A 155 -24.87 -15.36 20.19
C ASN A 155 -24.12 -15.08 18.87
N ILE A 156 -24.84 -14.42 17.97
CA ILE A 156 -24.32 -13.99 16.67
C ILE A 156 -24.27 -12.47 16.70
N HIS A 157 -23.06 -11.94 16.60
CA HIS A 157 -22.79 -10.51 16.54
C HIS A 157 -22.83 -10.04 15.09
N SER A 158 -23.58 -8.98 14.81
CA SER A 158 -23.54 -8.29 13.52
C SER A 158 -22.53 -7.16 13.62
N PHE A 159 -21.45 -7.20 12.83
CA PHE A 159 -20.47 -6.11 12.76
C PHE A 159 -20.94 -5.01 11.78
N ILE A 160 -21.81 -5.38 10.84
CA ILE A 160 -22.48 -4.48 9.91
C ILE A 160 -23.94 -4.90 9.77
N PHE A 161 -24.83 -3.96 9.46
CA PHE A 161 -26.22 -4.22 9.10
C PHE A 161 -26.47 -3.88 7.63
N GLU A 162 -27.36 -4.63 7.00
CA GLU A 162 -27.91 -4.30 5.68
C GLU A 162 -29.27 -3.64 5.88
N ILE A 163 -29.46 -2.46 5.28
CA ILE A 163 -30.72 -1.72 5.29
C ILE A 163 -31.14 -1.55 3.82
N GLY A 164 -32.38 -1.89 3.50
CA GLY A 164 -32.87 -1.84 2.12
C GLY A 164 -32.16 -2.84 1.20
N GLU A 165 -31.89 -2.42 -0.05
CA GLU A 165 -31.26 -3.25 -1.08
C GLU A 165 -29.77 -2.92 -1.23
N ASN A 166 -28.91 -3.72 -0.59
CA ASN A 166 -27.45 -3.61 -0.66
C ASN A 166 -26.87 -2.27 -0.13
N GLU A 167 -27.44 -1.72 0.93
CA GLU A 167 -26.87 -0.58 1.66
C GLU A 167 -26.44 -1.02 3.05
N TYR A 168 -25.26 -0.56 3.47
CA TYR A 168 -24.60 -1.07 4.67
C TYR A 168 -24.35 0.05 5.69
N THR A 169 -24.49 -0.30 6.95
CA THR A 169 -24.13 0.56 8.08
C THR A 169 -23.31 -0.21 9.12
N LEU A 170 -22.45 0.50 9.86
CA LEU A 170 -21.65 -0.07 10.93
C LEU A 170 -22.53 -0.31 12.17
N SER A 171 -22.38 -1.46 12.83
CA SER A 171 -23.09 -1.68 14.10
C SER A 171 -22.65 -0.68 15.18
N ASP A 172 -23.58 -0.17 15.98
CA ASP A 172 -23.31 0.77 17.07
C ASP A 172 -22.30 0.23 18.08
N ASP A 173 -22.44 -1.03 18.52
CA ASP A 173 -21.51 -1.64 19.47
C ASP A 173 -20.07 -1.58 18.96
N LEU A 174 -19.85 -1.99 17.70
CA LEU A 174 -18.53 -1.94 17.08
C LEU A 174 -18.04 -0.49 16.89
N TYR A 175 -18.91 0.44 16.52
CA TYR A 175 -18.56 1.85 16.42
C TYR A 175 -17.98 2.38 17.74
N TYR A 176 -18.70 2.20 18.84
CA TYR A 176 -18.25 2.68 20.16
C TYR A 176 -17.04 1.93 20.70
N ILE A 177 -16.83 0.67 20.31
CA ILE A 177 -15.59 -0.04 20.62
C ILE A 177 -14.42 0.59 19.86
N LEU A 178 -14.59 0.82 18.55
CA LEU A 178 -13.54 1.37 17.70
C LEU A 178 -13.16 2.80 18.09
N ASP A 179 -14.13 3.63 18.47
CA ASP A 179 -13.94 5.02 18.91
C ASP A 179 -13.03 5.14 20.14
N GLN A 180 -12.99 4.11 21.01
CA GLN A 180 -12.11 4.07 22.18
C GLN A 180 -10.62 4.00 21.81
N PHE A 181 -10.27 3.49 20.62
CA PHE A 181 -8.88 3.37 20.17
C PHE A 181 -8.40 4.61 19.41
N GLY A 182 -9.26 5.59 19.18
CA GLY A 182 -8.89 6.89 18.61
C GLY A 182 -9.09 7.01 17.10
N ASN A 183 -8.10 7.56 16.40
CA ASN A 183 -8.18 7.99 15.02
C ASN A 183 -7.84 6.85 14.02
N ILE A 184 -8.88 6.11 13.64
CA ILE A 184 -8.82 5.07 12.59
C ILE A 184 -8.39 5.64 11.24
N TYR A 185 -8.83 6.85 10.90
CA TYR A 185 -8.51 7.47 9.62
C TYR A 185 -7.00 7.71 9.46
N GLN A 186 -6.32 8.09 10.54
CA GLN A 186 -4.87 8.24 10.59
C GLN A 186 -4.15 6.91 10.37
N ALA A 187 -4.61 5.82 11.00
CA ALA A 187 -4.06 4.48 10.81
C ALA A 187 -4.13 4.05 9.33
N ILE A 188 -5.28 4.25 8.68
CA ILE A 188 -5.46 4.00 7.24
C ILE A 188 -4.53 4.87 6.39
N LYS A 189 -4.38 6.16 6.71
CA LYS A 189 -3.45 7.06 5.98
C LYS A 189 -1.99 6.56 6.04
N ILE A 190 -1.55 6.05 7.19
CA ILE A 190 -0.20 5.46 7.34
C ILE A 190 -0.07 4.21 6.47
N GLU A 191 -1.04 3.28 6.52
CA GLU A 191 -1.02 2.07 5.69
C GLU A 191 -0.94 2.39 4.20
N LEU A 192 -1.74 3.36 3.74
CA LEU A 192 -1.74 3.79 2.34
C LEU A 192 -0.41 4.40 1.93
N THR A 193 0.23 5.14 2.82
CA THR A 193 1.56 5.72 2.57
C THR A 193 2.59 4.61 2.40
N ILE A 194 2.57 3.59 3.26
CA ILE A 194 3.46 2.43 3.18
C ILE A 194 3.20 1.64 1.90
N GLU A 195 1.94 1.40 1.54
CA GLU A 195 1.59 0.62 0.36
C GLU A 195 1.93 1.35 -0.95
N GLY A 196 1.63 2.66 -1.00
CA GLY A 196 2.02 3.51 -2.13
C GLY A 196 3.54 3.59 -2.31
N PHE A 197 4.31 3.56 -1.22
CA PHE A 197 5.76 3.44 -1.27
C PHE A 197 6.18 2.07 -1.83
N TYR A 198 5.57 0.99 -1.33
CA TYR A 198 5.87 -0.38 -1.73
C TYR A 198 5.66 -0.60 -3.24
N GLN A 199 4.59 -0.04 -3.82
CA GLN A 199 4.32 -0.12 -5.26
C GLN A 199 5.42 0.54 -6.11
N LYS A 200 5.78 1.79 -5.79
CA LYS A 200 6.87 2.50 -6.50
C LYS A 200 8.21 1.79 -6.37
N PHE A 201 8.47 1.23 -5.19
CA PHE A 201 9.65 0.42 -4.92
C PHE A 201 9.69 -0.85 -5.80
N GLN A 202 8.56 -1.54 -5.97
CA GLN A 202 8.48 -2.75 -6.80
C GLN A 202 8.80 -2.48 -8.28
N GLU A 203 8.32 -1.36 -8.83
CA GLU A 203 8.64 -0.96 -10.21
C GLU A 203 10.14 -0.80 -10.43
N LEU A 204 10.82 -0.10 -9.51
CA LEU A 204 12.28 0.06 -9.57
C LEU A 204 13.02 -1.27 -9.40
N SER A 205 12.59 -2.11 -8.45
CA SER A 205 13.17 -3.43 -8.23
C SER A 205 13.05 -4.30 -9.47
N LYS A 206 11.90 -4.27 -10.16
CA LYS A 206 11.69 -5.00 -11.41
C LYS A 206 12.64 -4.51 -12.49
N LYS A 207 12.75 -3.19 -12.70
CA LYS A 207 13.66 -2.61 -13.69
C LYS A 207 15.12 -3.00 -13.47
N ILE A 208 15.59 -3.06 -12.22
CA ILE A 208 16.95 -3.51 -11.90
C ILE A 208 17.12 -5.00 -12.23
N ASN A 209 16.15 -5.84 -11.87
CA ASN A 209 16.18 -7.26 -12.21
C ASN A 209 16.24 -7.45 -13.73
N ASP A 210 15.38 -6.77 -14.49
CA ASP A 210 15.33 -6.84 -15.96
C ASP A 210 16.69 -6.48 -16.58
N PHE A 211 17.39 -5.48 -16.03
CA PHE A 211 18.74 -5.13 -16.47
C PHE A 211 19.80 -6.18 -16.12
N ILE A 212 19.70 -6.83 -14.96
CA ILE A 212 20.61 -7.93 -14.58
C ILE A 212 20.39 -9.15 -15.50
N GLU A 213 19.15 -9.43 -15.92
CA GLU A 213 18.85 -10.57 -16.81
C GLU A 213 19.52 -10.44 -18.18
N ILE A 214 19.76 -9.21 -18.66
CA ILE A 214 20.50 -8.97 -19.90
C ILE A 214 21.94 -9.50 -19.78
N PHE A 215 22.54 -9.39 -18.59
CA PHE A 215 23.86 -9.97 -18.33
C PHE A 215 23.74 -11.47 -18.16
N ASP A 216 23.00 -11.95 -17.17
CA ASP A 216 22.77 -13.40 -17.02
C ASP A 216 21.57 -13.64 -16.11
N PRO A 217 20.54 -14.38 -16.54
CA PRO A 217 19.36 -14.64 -15.71
C PRO A 217 19.70 -15.41 -14.42
N VAL A 218 20.80 -16.18 -14.39
CA VAL A 218 21.23 -16.92 -13.20
C VAL A 218 21.54 -15.98 -12.03
N LEU A 219 21.97 -14.74 -12.31
CA LEU A 219 22.28 -13.73 -11.31
C LEU A 219 21.05 -13.25 -10.52
N ASN A 220 19.84 -13.41 -11.08
CA ASN A 220 18.59 -13.12 -10.38
C ASN A 220 18.04 -14.29 -9.56
N SER A 221 18.67 -15.47 -9.63
CA SER A 221 18.21 -16.62 -8.86
C SER A 221 18.43 -16.38 -7.36
N LYS A 222 17.45 -16.77 -6.53
CA LYS A 222 17.51 -16.58 -5.07
C LYS A 222 18.80 -17.12 -4.41
N PRO A 223 19.32 -18.32 -4.77
CA PRO A 223 20.57 -18.82 -4.19
C PRO A 223 21.77 -17.95 -4.54
N VAL A 224 21.84 -17.43 -5.77
CA VAL A 224 22.94 -16.60 -6.24
C VAL A 224 22.88 -15.21 -5.62
N LEU A 225 21.69 -14.61 -5.53
CA LEU A 225 21.48 -13.32 -4.86
C LEU A 225 21.93 -13.36 -3.39
N ASN A 226 21.63 -14.44 -2.66
CA ASN A 226 22.08 -14.61 -1.28
C ASN A 226 23.61 -14.64 -1.18
N LYS A 227 24.29 -15.30 -2.13
CA LYS A 227 25.76 -15.33 -2.17
C LYS A 227 26.33 -13.95 -2.50
N ILE A 228 25.78 -13.27 -3.51
CA ILE A 228 26.17 -11.90 -3.88
C ILE A 228 26.01 -10.95 -2.70
N HIS A 229 24.92 -11.06 -1.94
CA HIS A 229 24.70 -10.29 -0.72
C HIS A 229 25.85 -10.49 0.28
N ASN A 230 26.21 -11.75 0.57
CA ASN A 230 27.30 -12.06 1.49
C ASN A 230 28.65 -11.53 0.99
N TYR A 231 28.95 -11.66 -0.31
CA TYR A 231 30.19 -11.15 -0.89
C TYR A 231 30.28 -9.62 -0.81
N LEU A 232 29.16 -8.92 -1.03
CA LEU A 232 29.09 -7.47 -0.86
C LEU A 232 29.31 -7.05 0.59
N GLN A 233 28.82 -7.82 1.58
CA GLN A 233 29.07 -7.54 3.00
C GLN A 233 30.53 -7.79 3.38
N GLU A 234 31.16 -8.83 2.81
CA GLU A 234 32.55 -9.22 3.08
C GLU A 234 33.57 -8.44 2.22
N ASN A 235 33.13 -7.46 1.41
CA ASN A 235 33.95 -6.72 0.45
C ASN A 235 34.77 -7.62 -0.50
N LYS A 236 34.21 -8.78 -0.88
CA LYS A 236 34.84 -9.72 -1.80
C LYS A 236 34.59 -9.34 -3.26
N ASP A 237 35.51 -9.70 -4.14
CA ASP A 237 35.30 -9.64 -5.58
C ASP A 237 34.17 -10.60 -5.96
N ILE A 238 33.03 -10.05 -6.39
CA ILE A 238 31.83 -10.81 -6.70
C ILE A 238 32.09 -11.81 -7.82
N MET A 239 32.76 -11.38 -8.89
CA MET A 239 32.96 -12.21 -10.08
C MET A 239 33.89 -13.38 -9.78
N LYS A 240 34.96 -13.12 -9.03
CA LYS A 240 35.87 -14.17 -8.55
C LYS A 240 35.15 -15.14 -7.61
N SER A 241 34.40 -14.61 -6.63
CA SER A 241 33.72 -15.42 -5.63
C SER A 241 32.62 -16.30 -6.23
N LEU A 242 31.85 -15.79 -7.19
CA LEU A 242 30.83 -16.58 -7.89
C LEU A 242 31.45 -17.76 -8.65
N LYS A 243 32.65 -17.56 -9.22
CA LYS A 243 33.41 -18.62 -9.92
C LYS A 243 33.99 -19.65 -8.94
N ASP A 244 34.59 -19.20 -7.84
CA ASP A 244 35.13 -20.07 -6.79
C ASP A 244 34.03 -21.00 -6.22
N ASP A 245 32.81 -20.47 -6.12
CA ASP A 245 31.60 -21.19 -5.72
C ASP A 245 30.98 -22.07 -6.80
N LYS A 246 31.63 -22.19 -7.97
CA LYS A 246 31.22 -23.02 -9.11
C LYS A 246 29.80 -22.74 -9.62
N ILE A 247 29.37 -21.48 -9.56
CA ILE A 247 28.08 -21.08 -10.13
C ILE A 247 28.19 -21.14 -11.65
N LYS A 248 27.26 -21.86 -12.28
CA LYS A 248 27.18 -21.98 -13.75
C LYS A 248 26.66 -20.67 -14.34
N LEU A 249 27.59 -19.78 -14.66
CA LEU A 249 27.35 -18.57 -15.44
C LEU A 249 27.68 -18.82 -16.92
N SER A 250 27.18 -17.96 -17.80
CA SER A 250 27.55 -17.95 -19.21
C SER A 250 29.06 -17.75 -19.42
N ASP A 251 29.56 -18.20 -20.58
CA ASP A 251 31.00 -18.21 -20.89
C ASP A 251 31.66 -16.83 -20.82
N LYS A 252 30.86 -15.76 -20.96
CA LYS A 252 31.35 -14.38 -20.82
C LYS A 252 31.85 -14.01 -19.43
N PHE A 253 31.58 -14.82 -18.42
CA PHE A 253 32.12 -14.65 -17.07
C PHE A 253 33.48 -15.35 -16.88
N ASN A 254 34.02 -16.02 -17.89
CA ASN A 254 35.36 -16.63 -17.85
C ASN A 254 36.48 -15.59 -18.06
N ILE A 255 36.67 -14.72 -17.06
CA ILE A 255 37.50 -13.51 -17.16
C ILE A 255 39.02 -13.69 -17.02
N GLU A 256 39.52 -14.92 -16.88
CA GLU A 256 40.95 -15.19 -16.60
C GLU A 256 41.88 -14.87 -17.78
N LYS A 257 41.38 -15.04 -19.00
CA LYS A 257 42.17 -14.85 -20.24
C LYS A 257 41.91 -13.50 -20.91
N ILE A 258 41.19 -12.60 -20.24
CA ILE A 258 40.75 -11.33 -20.82
C ILE A 258 41.67 -10.20 -20.38
N ASP A 259 41.99 -9.28 -21.30
CA ASP A 259 42.60 -8.01 -20.93
C ASP A 259 41.65 -7.17 -20.06
N LYS A 260 41.93 -7.15 -18.75
CA LYS A 260 41.17 -6.36 -17.78
C LYS A 260 41.37 -4.85 -17.96
N ASN A 261 42.35 -4.41 -18.76
CA ASN A 261 42.55 -3.00 -19.09
C ASN A 261 41.65 -2.51 -20.22
N ALA A 262 41.08 -3.42 -21.03
CA ALA A 262 40.18 -3.09 -22.12
C ALA A 262 38.99 -2.24 -21.64
N GLU A 263 38.73 -1.16 -22.36
CA GLU A 263 37.68 -0.20 -21.99
C GLU A 263 36.29 -0.86 -21.95
N ILE A 264 36.02 -1.75 -22.90
CA ILE A 264 34.76 -2.50 -22.97
C ILE A 264 34.55 -3.40 -21.73
N PHE A 265 35.59 -4.11 -21.29
CA PHE A 265 35.53 -4.94 -20.08
C PHE A 265 35.29 -4.07 -18.84
N LYS A 266 36.01 -2.96 -18.70
CA LYS A 266 35.82 -2.02 -17.57
C LYS A 266 34.40 -1.49 -17.51
N LYS A 267 33.83 -1.04 -18.64
CA LYS A 267 32.44 -0.57 -18.74
C LYS A 267 31.42 -1.66 -18.43
N TRP A 268 31.61 -2.86 -18.98
CA TRP A 268 30.73 -4.00 -18.74
C TRP A 268 30.74 -4.43 -17.27
N ASN A 269 31.92 -4.64 -16.69
CA ASN A 269 32.08 -5.10 -15.32
C ASN A 269 31.56 -4.05 -14.30
N SER A 270 31.93 -2.78 -14.47
CA SER A 270 31.43 -1.70 -13.60
C SER A 270 29.92 -1.55 -13.68
N SER A 271 29.32 -1.65 -14.87
CA SER A 271 27.86 -1.58 -15.04
C SER A 271 27.16 -2.72 -14.32
N LEU A 272 27.65 -3.95 -14.45
CA LEU A 272 27.09 -5.10 -13.75
C LEU A 272 27.25 -4.97 -12.22
N LEU A 273 28.43 -4.65 -11.73
CA LEU A 273 28.69 -4.48 -10.29
C LEU A 273 27.81 -3.39 -9.67
N GLN A 274 27.58 -2.30 -10.41
CA GLN A 274 26.66 -1.23 -10.00
C GLN A 274 25.22 -1.75 -9.88
N LEU A 275 24.74 -2.51 -10.87
CA LEU A 275 23.40 -3.12 -10.84
C LEU A 275 23.24 -4.12 -9.69
N LEU A 276 24.24 -4.96 -9.43
CA LEU A 276 24.23 -5.90 -8.31
C LEU A 276 24.23 -5.18 -6.95
N THR A 277 24.99 -4.09 -6.82
CA THR A 277 24.95 -3.22 -5.64
C THR A 277 23.57 -2.60 -5.43
N TYR A 278 22.98 -2.03 -6.48
CA TYR A 278 21.62 -1.49 -6.40
C TYR A 278 20.59 -2.55 -6.04
N ARG A 279 20.71 -3.75 -6.61
CA ARG A 279 19.82 -4.86 -6.28
C ARG A 279 19.90 -5.26 -4.81
N ASN A 280 21.09 -5.22 -4.23
CA ASN A 280 21.33 -5.46 -2.82
C ASN A 280 20.71 -4.37 -1.94
N ASP A 281 20.91 -3.10 -2.28
CA ASP A 281 20.36 -2.00 -1.49
C ASP A 281 18.83 -1.95 -1.56
N ILE A 282 18.24 -2.25 -2.72
CA ILE A 282 16.81 -2.46 -2.89
C ILE A 282 16.30 -3.62 -2.04
N GLN A 283 17.07 -4.69 -1.87
CA GLN A 283 16.69 -5.76 -0.95
C GLN A 283 16.63 -5.26 0.51
N LYS A 284 17.64 -4.51 0.96
CA LYS A 284 17.63 -3.91 2.31
C LYS A 284 16.45 -2.96 2.53
N VAL A 285 16.08 -2.19 1.49
CA VAL A 285 14.88 -1.33 1.53
C VAL A 285 13.62 -2.19 1.71
N LYS A 286 13.49 -3.28 0.95
CA LYS A 286 12.37 -4.23 1.09
C LYS A 286 12.26 -4.77 2.51
N ASP A 287 13.38 -5.20 3.08
CA ASP A 287 13.39 -5.81 4.41
C ASP A 287 12.93 -4.81 5.48
N LYS A 288 13.40 -3.56 5.41
CA LYS A 288 12.92 -2.46 6.27
C LYS A 288 11.44 -2.11 6.07
N LEU A 289 10.93 -2.15 4.83
CA LEU A 289 9.49 -1.95 4.60
C LEU A 289 8.66 -3.08 5.21
N LEU A 290 9.15 -4.32 5.17
CA LEU A 290 8.50 -5.45 5.82
C LEU A 290 8.54 -5.30 7.35
N GLU A 291 9.62 -4.78 7.92
CA GLU A 291 9.69 -4.44 9.34
C GLU A 291 8.62 -3.41 9.73
N ILE A 292 8.45 -2.33 8.97
CA ILE A 292 7.37 -1.35 9.21
C ILE A 292 5.99 -2.03 9.13
N LYS A 293 5.76 -2.90 8.14
CA LYS A 293 4.47 -3.60 8.00
C LYS A 293 4.16 -4.52 9.20
N LYS A 294 5.17 -5.02 9.92
CA LYS A 294 4.96 -5.82 11.12
C LYS A 294 4.27 -5.05 12.24
N TYR A 295 4.21 -3.72 12.22
CA TYR A 295 3.44 -2.98 13.21
C TYR A 295 1.95 -3.33 13.24
N TYR A 296 1.38 -3.79 12.11
CA TYR A 296 -0.07 -4.01 12.00
C TYR A 296 -0.48 -5.20 11.14
N SER A 297 0.46 -5.88 10.48
CA SER A 297 0.14 -6.92 9.49
C SER A 297 1.20 -8.02 9.42
N GLY A 298 0.78 -9.19 8.96
CA GLY A 298 1.61 -10.39 8.84
C GLY A 298 1.53 -11.31 10.07
N LYS A 299 2.14 -12.49 9.93
CA LYS A 299 2.14 -13.51 10.99
C LYS A 299 2.95 -13.09 12.22
N ASP A 300 4.02 -12.34 11.98
CA ASP A 300 4.95 -11.88 13.01
C ASP A 300 4.67 -10.41 13.42
N LYS A 301 3.40 -10.00 13.35
CA LYS A 301 3.02 -8.63 13.69
C LYS A 301 3.28 -8.35 15.18
N THR A 302 3.73 -7.14 15.50
CA THR A 302 4.07 -6.74 16.86
C THR A 302 2.86 -6.28 17.65
N ASN A 303 1.86 -5.70 16.98
CA ASN A 303 0.61 -5.26 17.60
C ASN A 303 -0.59 -5.96 16.96
N THR A 304 -1.66 -6.13 17.74
CA THR A 304 -2.99 -6.32 17.18
C THR A 304 -3.40 -5.08 16.39
N TYR A 305 -4.41 -5.19 15.53
CA TYR A 305 -4.81 -4.05 14.72
C TYR A 305 -5.43 -2.93 15.56
N LEU A 306 -6.16 -3.27 16.63
CA LEU A 306 -6.67 -2.29 17.61
C LEU A 306 -5.54 -1.53 18.31
N GLU A 307 -4.52 -2.25 18.79
CA GLU A 307 -3.33 -1.63 19.39
C GLU A 307 -2.57 -0.75 18.38
N PHE A 308 -2.52 -1.14 17.11
CA PHE A 308 -1.93 -0.29 16.08
C PHE A 308 -2.70 1.02 15.90
N ILE A 309 -4.04 0.98 15.87
CA ILE A 309 -4.88 2.20 15.80
C ILE A 309 -4.56 3.10 16.99
N GLU A 310 -4.58 2.57 18.20
CA GLU A 310 -4.32 3.31 19.44
C GLU A 310 -2.95 3.98 19.43
N LYS A 311 -1.90 3.20 19.18
CA LYS A 311 -0.53 3.72 19.14
C LYS A 311 -0.33 4.80 18.10
N VAL A 312 -0.91 4.64 16.91
CA VAL A 312 -0.84 5.66 15.85
C VAL A 312 -1.60 6.92 16.26
N SER A 313 -2.78 6.77 16.84
CA SER A 313 -3.67 7.88 17.20
C SER A 313 -3.06 8.79 18.24
N PHE A 314 -2.45 8.21 19.27
CA PHE A 314 -1.82 8.95 20.37
C PHE A 314 -0.30 9.12 20.20
N ASN A 315 0.24 8.65 19.06
CA ASN A 315 1.68 8.59 18.79
C ASN A 315 2.48 7.96 19.95
N GLU A 316 1.94 6.90 20.53
CA GLU A 316 2.61 6.16 21.59
C GLU A 316 3.92 5.55 21.05
N ASP A 317 4.93 5.46 21.92
CA ASP A 317 6.27 5.01 21.59
C ASP A 317 6.93 5.77 20.41
N ASN A 318 6.40 6.95 20.03
CA ASN A 318 6.77 7.70 18.83
C ASN A 318 6.62 6.91 17.51
N ILE A 319 5.68 5.96 17.45
CA ILE A 319 5.50 5.08 16.29
C ILE A 319 5.29 5.84 14.97
N VAL A 320 4.55 6.96 14.99
CA VAL A 320 4.27 7.74 13.77
C VAL A 320 5.56 8.38 13.27
N ASN A 321 6.35 8.94 14.18
CA ASN A 321 7.64 9.55 13.86
C ASN A 321 8.63 8.50 13.34
N GLU A 322 8.70 7.33 13.99
CA GLU A 322 9.59 6.25 13.56
C GLU A 322 9.26 5.74 12.15
N ILE A 323 7.96 5.52 11.88
CA ILE A 323 7.50 5.11 10.54
C ILE A 323 7.84 6.21 9.52
N GLN A 324 7.55 7.46 9.84
CA GLN A 324 7.80 8.59 8.94
C GLN A 324 9.29 8.76 8.63
N ASP A 325 10.15 8.79 9.65
CA ASP A 325 11.59 8.96 9.50
C ASP A 325 12.21 7.79 8.72
N THR A 326 11.74 6.58 9.00
CA THR A 326 12.18 5.40 8.26
C THR A 326 11.76 5.49 6.79
N LEU A 327 10.50 5.84 6.50
CA LEU A 327 10.02 6.02 5.13
C LEU A 327 10.75 7.13 4.38
N LEU A 328 11.09 8.24 5.05
CA LEU A 328 11.88 9.33 4.48
C LEU A 328 13.30 8.85 4.11
N SER A 329 13.98 8.17 5.03
CA SER A 329 15.31 7.59 4.76
C SER A 329 15.28 6.58 3.61
N LEU A 330 14.27 5.72 3.56
CA LEU A 330 14.10 4.77 2.46
C LEU A 330 13.81 5.48 1.14
N ARG A 331 13.01 6.55 1.16
CA ARG A 331 12.68 7.36 -0.01
C ARG A 331 13.91 7.97 -0.63
N GLU A 332 14.80 8.57 0.16
CA GLU A 332 16.04 9.16 -0.34
C GLU A 332 16.91 8.13 -1.06
N LYS A 333 17.05 6.93 -0.48
CA LYS A 333 17.79 5.82 -1.10
C LYS A 333 17.15 5.38 -2.42
N VAL A 334 15.82 5.20 -2.44
CA VAL A 334 15.09 4.80 -3.65
C VAL A 334 15.21 5.88 -4.74
N ILE A 335 15.11 7.16 -4.40
CA ILE A 335 15.28 8.27 -5.34
C ILE A 335 16.69 8.28 -5.91
N SER A 336 17.72 8.13 -5.08
CA SER A 336 19.12 8.07 -5.52
C SER A 336 19.34 6.96 -6.55
N ILE A 337 18.88 5.74 -6.25
CA ILE A 337 18.99 4.60 -7.17
C ILE A 337 18.16 4.86 -8.44
N ASN A 338 16.93 5.38 -8.30
CA ASN A 338 16.06 5.64 -9.45
C ASN A 338 16.66 6.69 -10.40
N ASN A 339 17.30 7.73 -9.88
CA ASN A 339 17.94 8.77 -10.71
C ASN A 339 19.08 8.19 -11.56
N GLU A 340 19.83 7.23 -11.02
CA GLU A 340 20.91 6.55 -11.76
C GLU A 340 20.38 5.51 -12.75
N ILE A 341 19.38 4.72 -12.34
CA ILE A 341 18.74 3.71 -13.19
C ILE A 341 17.93 4.34 -14.34
N SER A 342 17.37 5.55 -14.13
CA SER A 342 16.61 6.26 -15.16
C SER A 342 17.46 6.76 -16.32
N LYS A 343 18.76 6.98 -16.09
CA LYS A 343 19.74 7.34 -17.14
C LYS A 343 20.13 6.15 -18.03
N LYS A 344 19.82 4.92 -17.62
CA LYS A 344 20.15 3.70 -18.37
C LYS A 344 18.96 3.27 -19.23
N HIS A 345 19.22 2.99 -20.50
CA HIS A 345 18.25 2.38 -21.40
C HIS A 345 18.57 0.90 -21.62
N GLU A 346 17.52 0.09 -21.76
CA GLU A 346 17.63 -1.35 -22.01
C GLU A 346 18.45 -1.66 -23.27
N LYS A 347 18.28 -0.85 -24.32
CA LYS A 347 19.04 -0.97 -25.57
C LYS A 347 20.54 -0.80 -25.35
N ASP A 348 20.94 0.18 -24.53
CA ASP A 348 22.35 0.46 -24.28
C ASP A 348 23.01 -0.66 -23.48
N ILE A 349 22.29 -1.23 -22.51
CA ILE A 349 22.78 -2.37 -21.73
C ILE A 349 22.88 -3.63 -22.61
N LYS A 350 21.90 -3.87 -23.49
CA LYS A 350 21.96 -4.97 -24.47
C LYS A 350 23.15 -4.81 -25.41
N LEU A 351 23.38 -3.62 -25.94
CA LEU A 351 24.52 -3.31 -26.82
C LEU A 351 25.84 -3.51 -26.07
N LEU A 352 25.98 -2.97 -24.86
CA LEU A 352 27.16 -3.17 -24.02
C LEU A 352 27.45 -4.65 -23.79
N ASN A 353 26.42 -5.45 -23.50
CA ASN A 353 26.58 -6.87 -23.27
C ASN A 353 26.98 -7.62 -24.57
N LEU A 354 26.38 -7.29 -25.71
CA LEU A 354 26.72 -7.88 -27.01
C LEU A 354 28.14 -7.49 -27.48
N ASP A 355 28.52 -6.23 -27.30
CA ASP A 355 29.85 -5.75 -27.68
C ASP A 355 30.94 -6.39 -26.83
N TYR A 356 30.65 -6.65 -25.55
CA TYR A 356 31.54 -7.44 -24.71
C TYR A 356 31.62 -8.90 -25.18
N GLU A 357 30.50 -9.54 -25.52
CA GLU A 357 30.51 -10.90 -26.07
C GLU A 357 31.30 -10.99 -27.39
N ARG A 358 31.18 -9.99 -28.27
CA ARG A 358 31.99 -9.89 -29.50
C ARG A 358 33.46 -9.76 -29.19
N PHE A 359 33.81 -8.90 -28.23
CA PHE A 359 35.19 -8.72 -27.78
C PHE A 359 35.80 -10.05 -27.32
N LEU A 360 35.07 -10.86 -26.57
CA LEU A 360 35.53 -12.20 -26.15
C LEU A 360 35.84 -13.13 -27.33
N ILE A 361 34.97 -13.14 -28.34
CA ILE A 361 35.16 -13.97 -29.53
C ILE A 361 36.40 -13.52 -30.30
N THR A 362 36.57 -12.21 -30.49
CA THR A 362 37.73 -11.66 -31.23
C THR A 362 39.04 -11.80 -30.48
N SER A 363 39.02 -11.75 -29.15
CA SER A 363 40.21 -11.87 -28.31
C SER A 363 40.58 -13.31 -27.94
N GLY A 364 39.64 -14.25 -28.06
CA GLY A 364 39.87 -15.69 -27.84
C GLY A 364 40.26 -16.47 -29.10
N GLY A 365 40.42 -15.79 -30.24
CA GLY A 365 40.78 -16.37 -31.53
C GLY A 365 42.28 -16.41 -31.85
N GLU A 366 43.16 -16.18 -30.87
CA GLU A 366 44.62 -16.36 -30.99
C GLU A 366 45.11 -17.63 -30.27
#